data_AF-A0A1H7KHG0-F1
#
_entry.id   AF-A0A1H7KHG0-F1
#
_cell.length_a   1.000
_cell.length_b   1.000
_cell.length_c   1.000
_cell.angle_alpha   90.00
_cell.angle_beta   90.00
_cell.angle_gamma   90.00
#
_symmetry.space_group_name_H-M   'P 1'
#
loop_
_entity.id
_entity.type
_entity.pdbx_description
1 polymer ?
#
loop_
_entity_poly.entity_id
_entity_poly.type
_entity_poly.pdbx_seq_one_letter_code
_entity_poly.pdbx_strand_id
1 'polypeptide(L)'
;MTYVDTGILPRGTLEPGRAYDNINHFFGQLGQVVGASRGEAQDSRSSPDLTPLEKHLRFVQDAISKVSMHLPRGFAVGLNRQFANMMDEDAWEDDDDLVSPDALTAFIDTLRHTRTKRRPGIGTNGRGSVTASWSVGDNRLIIECLPSGKVSMVLSRRLDDGEIERAAFDPTRPERVRDVLAPFNPEVWFDG
;
A
#
# COMPACT_ATOMS: atom_id res chain seq x y z
N MET A 1 -8.52 27.33 12.99
CA MET A 1 -7.39 26.45 12.66
C MET A 1 -7.47 26.23 11.15
N THR A 2 -6.62 26.91 10.40
CA THR A 2 -6.78 27.17 8.96
C THR A 2 -6.02 26.09 8.17
N TYR A 3 -6.73 25.31 7.35
CA TYR A 3 -6.11 24.30 6.49
C TYR A 3 -5.49 25.01 5.27
N VAL A 4 -4.18 24.83 5.08
CA VAL A 4 -3.46 25.34 3.91
C VAL A 4 -3.61 24.35 2.77
N ASP A 5 -4.13 24.83 1.65
CA ASP A 5 -4.16 24.15 0.35
C ASP A 5 -2.74 24.04 -0.20
N THR A 6 -2.14 22.85 -0.15
CA THR A 6 -0.89 22.55 -0.84
C THR A 6 -1.19 21.82 -2.14
N GLY A 7 -1.50 22.61 -3.18
CA GLY A 7 -1.53 22.17 -4.57
C GLY A 7 -0.17 21.61 -5.03
N ILE A 8 0.08 20.33 -4.74
CA ILE A 8 1.22 19.59 -5.28
C ILE A 8 0.76 18.87 -6.55
N LEU A 9 1.03 19.50 -7.70
CA LEU A 9 1.16 18.81 -8.98
C LEU A 9 2.25 17.71 -8.86
N PRO A 10 2.11 16.56 -9.53
CA PRO A 10 3.10 15.49 -9.45
C PRO A 10 4.43 15.97 -10.02
N ARG A 11 5.39 16.28 -9.13
CA ARG A 11 6.78 16.55 -9.51
C ARG A 11 7.52 15.23 -9.65
N GLY A 12 8.04 15.00 -10.86
CA GLY A 12 9.23 14.19 -11.09
C GLY A 12 8.99 12.70 -11.33
N THR A 13 9.81 12.15 -12.24
CA THR A 13 10.11 10.73 -12.29
C THR A 13 10.65 10.32 -10.92
N LEU A 14 10.04 9.32 -10.28
CA LEU A 14 10.58 8.73 -9.06
C LEU A 14 11.92 8.09 -9.42
N GLU A 15 13.02 8.73 -9.02
CA GLU A 15 14.34 8.11 -9.09
C GLU A 15 14.36 6.93 -8.10
N PRO A 16 14.78 5.73 -8.53
CA PRO A 16 14.85 4.59 -7.64
C PRO A 16 15.88 4.80 -6.51
N GLY A 17 15.46 4.64 -5.26
CA GLY A 17 16.33 4.64 -4.09
C GLY A 17 17.17 3.36 -3.96
N ARG A 18 18.20 3.36 -3.12
CA ARG A 18 19.14 2.22 -2.94
C ARG A 18 18.44 0.91 -2.57
N ALA A 19 17.34 0.98 -1.81
CA ALA A 19 16.52 -0.19 -1.52
C ALA A 19 15.95 -0.81 -2.80
N TYR A 20 15.43 0.00 -3.73
CA TYR A 20 14.89 -0.45 -5.02
C TYR A 20 15.94 -1.13 -5.91
N ASP A 21 17.18 -0.62 -5.91
CA ASP A 21 18.29 -1.18 -6.69
C ASP A 21 18.76 -2.53 -6.13
N ASN A 22 18.88 -2.66 -4.80
CA ASN A 22 19.26 -3.91 -4.14
C ASN A 22 18.19 -5.00 -4.33
N ILE A 23 16.92 -4.62 -4.28
CA ILE A 23 15.78 -5.52 -4.49
C ILE A 23 15.75 -6.01 -5.94
N ASN A 24 15.87 -5.11 -6.94
CA ASN A 24 15.87 -5.52 -8.35
C ASN A 24 17.11 -6.34 -8.73
N HIS A 25 18.28 -6.09 -8.13
CA HIS A 25 19.45 -6.93 -8.32
C HIS A 25 19.24 -8.35 -7.78
N PHE A 26 18.65 -8.49 -6.59
CA PHE A 26 18.32 -9.79 -6.00
C PHE A 26 17.25 -10.56 -6.79
N PHE A 27 16.21 -9.88 -7.29
CA PHE A 27 15.15 -10.53 -8.08
C PHE A 27 15.50 -10.74 -9.56
N GLY A 28 16.41 -9.95 -10.13
CA GLY A 28 17.01 -10.23 -11.44
C GLY A 28 17.74 -11.57 -11.47
N GLN A 29 18.31 -12.00 -10.34
CA GLN A 29 18.90 -13.33 -10.18
C GLN A 29 17.86 -14.46 -10.05
N LEU A 30 16.71 -14.20 -9.41
CA LEU A 30 15.65 -15.22 -9.26
C LEU A 30 14.81 -15.41 -10.54
N GLY A 31 14.68 -14.38 -11.37
CA GLY A 31 14.01 -14.46 -12.68
C GLY A 31 14.75 -15.28 -13.74
N GLN A 32 16.05 -15.56 -13.54
CA GLN A 32 16.85 -16.38 -14.46
C GLN A 32 16.86 -17.88 -14.14
N VAL A 33 16.28 -18.32 -13.02
CA VAL A 33 16.37 -19.74 -12.59
C VAL A 33 15.33 -20.66 -13.29
N VAL A 34 14.50 -20.14 -14.20
CA VAL A 34 13.49 -20.97 -14.91
C VAL A 34 14.00 -21.57 -16.22
N GLY A 35 15.29 -21.46 -16.56
CA GLY A 35 15.78 -22.13 -17.77
C GLY A 35 17.28 -22.11 -18.00
N ALA A 36 18.05 -22.95 -17.30
CA ALA A 36 19.28 -23.55 -17.83
C ALA A 36 19.77 -24.70 -16.92
N SER A 37 19.64 -25.90 -17.45
CA SER A 37 20.62 -27.00 -17.42
C SER A 37 21.43 -27.31 -16.16
N ARG A 38 21.13 -28.49 -15.61
CA ARG A 38 21.94 -29.42 -14.82
C ARG A 38 23.46 -29.31 -15.06
N GLY A 39 24.20 -28.93 -14.02
CA GLY A 39 25.65 -29.03 -13.94
C GLY A 39 26.18 -28.39 -12.64
N GLU A 40 26.58 -29.25 -11.69
CA GLU A 40 27.53 -28.94 -10.60
C GLU A 40 27.20 -27.72 -9.70
N ALA A 41 26.34 -27.92 -8.70
CA ALA A 41 26.21 -26.98 -7.58
C ALA A 41 27.08 -27.46 -6.41
N GLN A 42 28.31 -26.95 -6.43
CA GLN A 42 29.25 -26.95 -5.32
C GLN A 42 28.67 -26.16 -4.13
N ASP A 43 28.97 -26.69 -2.96
CA ASP A 43 28.72 -26.22 -1.61
C ASP A 43 28.95 -24.70 -1.40
N SER A 44 28.27 -24.14 -0.40
CA SER A 44 28.46 -22.79 0.19
C SER A 44 27.64 -21.62 -0.37
N ARG A 45 26.39 -21.46 0.12
CA ARG A 45 25.84 -20.13 0.46
C ARG A 45 24.96 -20.23 1.69
N SER A 46 25.56 -19.98 2.85
CA SER A 46 24.84 -19.54 4.06
C SER A 46 23.90 -18.41 3.67
N SER A 47 22.61 -18.54 3.95
CA SER A 47 21.64 -17.47 3.77
C SER A 47 22.13 -16.23 4.53
N PRO A 48 22.24 -15.04 3.94
CA PRO A 48 22.62 -13.84 4.68
C PRO A 48 21.55 -13.57 5.75
N ASP A 49 21.98 -13.26 6.98
CA ASP A 49 21.10 -12.78 8.04
C ASP A 49 20.47 -11.45 7.59
N LEU A 50 19.22 -11.51 7.12
CA LEU A 50 18.48 -10.33 6.66
C LEU A 50 18.35 -9.30 7.79
N THR A 51 18.46 -8.02 7.44
CA THR A 51 18.20 -6.91 8.36
C THR A 51 16.73 -6.93 8.82
N PRO A 52 16.38 -6.26 9.94
CA PRO A 52 14.98 -6.13 10.36
C PRO A 52 14.08 -5.55 9.26
N LEU A 53 14.57 -4.55 8.51
CA LEU A 53 13.85 -3.94 7.40
C LEU A 53 13.63 -4.92 6.24
N GLU A 54 14.66 -5.67 5.84
CA GLU A 54 14.56 -6.66 4.76
C GLU A 54 13.59 -7.78 5.12
N LYS A 55 13.61 -8.24 6.37
CA LYS A 55 12.62 -9.19 6.90
C LYS A 55 11.20 -8.61 6.81
N HIS A 56 11.05 -7.34 7.15
CA HIS A 56 9.75 -6.66 7.11
C HIS A 56 9.23 -6.49 5.68
N LEU A 57 10.07 -6.06 4.75
CA LEU A 57 9.70 -5.96 3.35
C LEU A 57 9.29 -7.31 2.77
N ARG A 58 10.01 -8.38 3.13
CA ARG A 58 9.68 -9.75 2.71
C ARG A 58 8.32 -10.19 3.25
N PHE A 59 8.00 -9.83 4.50
CA PHE A 59 6.68 -10.05 5.07
C PHE A 59 5.59 -9.30 4.29
N VAL A 60 5.82 -8.04 3.95
CA VAL A 60 4.88 -7.23 3.15
C VAL A 60 4.63 -7.86 1.77
N GLN A 61 5.69 -8.27 1.09
CA GLN A 61 5.61 -8.90 -0.23
C GLN A 61 4.88 -10.26 -0.19
N ASP A 62 5.12 -11.07 0.83
CA ASP A 62 4.42 -12.34 1.03
C ASP A 62 2.91 -12.12 1.26
N ALA A 63 2.57 -11.14 2.11
CA ALA A 63 1.18 -10.77 2.37
C ALA A 63 0.45 -10.28 1.11
N ILE A 64 1.09 -9.41 0.31
CA ILE A 64 0.54 -8.95 -0.98
C ILE A 64 0.38 -10.12 -1.97
N SER A 65 1.36 -11.03 -2.02
CA SER A 65 1.34 -12.17 -2.92
C SER A 65 0.16 -13.10 -2.63
N LYS A 66 -0.19 -13.31 -1.35
CA LYS A 66 -1.34 -14.13 -0.92
C LYS A 66 -2.69 -13.61 -1.42
N VAL A 67 -2.82 -12.31 -1.68
CA VAL A 67 -4.06 -11.71 -2.20
C VAL A 67 -4.00 -11.30 -3.66
N SER A 68 -2.82 -11.42 -4.28
CA SER A 68 -2.59 -10.99 -5.67
C SER A 68 -3.55 -11.64 -6.67
N MET A 69 -3.97 -12.89 -6.43
CA MET A 69 -4.94 -13.60 -7.27
C MET A 69 -6.35 -13.00 -7.26
N HIS A 70 -6.66 -12.15 -6.27
CA HIS A 70 -7.94 -11.46 -6.12
C HIS A 70 -7.88 -10.00 -6.60
N LEU A 71 -6.70 -9.52 -7.00
CA LEU A 71 -6.48 -8.16 -7.47
C LEU A 71 -6.39 -8.12 -9.00
N PRO A 72 -6.71 -6.96 -9.63
CA PRO A 72 -6.50 -6.78 -11.06
C PRO A 72 -5.05 -7.08 -11.50
N ARG A 73 -4.88 -7.49 -12.77
CA ARG A 73 -3.56 -7.81 -13.32
C ARG A 73 -2.62 -6.60 -13.20
N GLY A 74 -1.41 -6.83 -12.68
CA GLY A 74 -0.39 -5.78 -12.47
C GLY A 74 -0.58 -4.93 -11.21
N PHE A 75 -1.70 -5.09 -10.49
CA PHE A 75 -1.98 -4.34 -9.26
C PHE A 75 -0.97 -4.68 -8.16
N ALA A 76 -0.69 -5.97 -7.94
CA ALA A 76 0.26 -6.44 -6.93
C ALA A 76 1.70 -5.95 -7.17
N VAL A 77 2.17 -5.98 -8.43
CA VAL A 77 3.49 -5.41 -8.82
C VAL A 77 3.53 -3.92 -8.46
N GLY A 78 2.42 -3.23 -8.71
CA GLY A 78 2.23 -1.88 -8.27
C GLY A 78 2.40 -1.69 -6.77
N LEU A 79 1.59 -2.40 -5.97
CA LEU A 79 1.63 -2.32 -4.51
C LEU A 79 3.05 -2.56 -3.98
N ASN A 80 3.70 -3.63 -4.44
CA ASN A 80 5.07 -3.96 -4.05
C ASN A 80 6.05 -2.81 -4.31
N ARG A 81 5.93 -2.13 -5.46
CA ARG A 81 6.76 -0.96 -5.75
C ARG A 81 6.47 0.21 -4.81
N GLN A 82 5.20 0.48 -4.50
CA GLN A 82 4.87 1.56 -3.55
C GLN A 82 5.42 1.24 -2.15
N PHE A 83 5.25 0.02 -1.66
CA PHE A 83 5.83 -0.39 -0.37
C PHE A 83 7.35 -0.39 -0.36
N ALA A 84 8.01 -0.86 -1.42
CA ALA A 84 9.46 -0.78 -1.52
C ALA A 84 9.97 0.67 -1.43
N ASN A 85 9.29 1.61 -2.09
CA ASN A 85 9.66 3.02 -2.03
C ASN A 85 9.40 3.66 -0.65
N MET A 86 8.39 3.21 0.09
CA MET A 86 8.11 3.73 1.44
C MET A 86 9.11 3.23 2.49
N MET A 87 9.85 2.16 2.18
CA MET A 87 10.80 1.51 3.08
C MET A 87 12.23 1.98 2.82
N ASP A 88 12.40 3.21 2.32
CA ASP A 88 13.71 3.83 2.14
C ASP A 88 14.21 4.39 3.49
N GLU A 89 15.20 3.73 4.10
CA GLU A 89 15.72 4.08 5.44
C GLU A 89 16.20 5.53 5.53
N ASP A 90 16.72 6.08 4.44
CA ASP A 90 17.22 7.46 4.39
C ASP A 90 16.09 8.50 4.57
N ALA A 91 14.83 8.08 4.45
CA ALA A 91 13.65 8.94 4.58
C ALA A 91 12.94 8.82 5.95
N TRP A 92 13.43 7.97 6.85
CA TRP A 92 12.77 7.66 8.12
C TRP A 92 13.38 8.46 9.27
N GLU A 93 12.53 8.93 10.18
CA GLU A 93 12.97 9.51 11.45
C GLU A 93 13.27 8.39 12.46
N ASP A 94 14.12 8.65 13.46
CA ASP A 94 14.57 7.64 14.43
C ASP A 94 13.42 7.01 15.25
N ASP A 95 12.28 7.71 15.35
CA ASP A 95 11.08 7.28 16.06
C ASP A 95 9.96 6.76 15.13
N ASP A 96 10.21 6.64 13.82
CA ASP A 96 9.25 6.05 12.90
C ASP A 96 9.11 4.54 13.12
N ASP A 97 7.88 4.10 13.40
CA ASP A 97 7.54 2.69 13.46
C ASP A 97 7.45 2.06 12.06
N LEU A 98 8.00 0.86 11.90
CA LEU A 98 7.70 -0.02 10.77
C LEU A 98 6.20 -0.25 10.66
N VAL A 99 5.72 -0.49 9.44
CA VAL A 99 4.31 -0.87 9.21
C VAL A 99 3.92 -2.04 10.11
N SER A 100 2.85 -1.88 10.88
CA SER A 100 2.38 -2.97 11.73
C SER A 100 1.85 -4.13 10.87
N PRO A 101 2.17 -5.40 11.22
CA PRO A 101 1.53 -6.56 10.59
C PRO A 101 0.00 -6.50 10.58
N ASP A 102 -0.60 -5.97 11.65
CA ASP A 102 -2.05 -5.85 11.78
C ASP A 102 -2.60 -4.73 10.89
N ALA A 103 -1.87 -3.62 10.76
CA ALA A 103 -2.21 -2.53 9.84
C ALA A 103 -2.15 -3.00 8.37
N LEU A 104 -1.11 -3.77 8.02
CA LEU A 104 -0.99 -4.37 6.69
C LEU A 104 -2.12 -5.36 6.40
N THR A 105 -2.46 -6.20 7.38
CA THR A 105 -3.56 -7.16 7.26
C THR A 105 -4.88 -6.43 7.04
N ALA A 106 -5.16 -5.39 7.84
CA ALA A 106 -6.34 -4.55 7.67
C ALA A 106 -6.39 -3.86 6.29
N PHE A 107 -5.24 -3.41 5.77
CA PHE A 107 -5.14 -2.86 4.41
C PHE A 107 -5.50 -3.90 3.36
N ILE A 108 -4.93 -5.10 3.45
CA ILE A 108 -5.20 -6.21 2.53
C ILE A 108 -6.68 -6.62 2.58
N ASP A 109 -7.25 -6.76 3.77
CA ASP A 109 -8.66 -7.09 3.95
C ASP A 109 -9.55 -5.98 3.41
N THR A 110 -9.17 -4.71 3.59
CA THR A 110 -9.88 -3.58 2.99
C THR A 110 -9.90 -3.69 1.47
N LEU A 111 -8.76 -3.97 0.81
CA LEU A 111 -8.73 -4.16 -0.64
C LEU A 111 -9.63 -5.32 -1.10
N ARG A 112 -9.61 -6.43 -0.36
CA ARG A 112 -10.39 -7.63 -0.65
C ARG A 112 -11.90 -7.39 -0.49
N HIS A 113 -12.32 -6.76 0.60
CA HIS A 113 -13.73 -6.50 0.89
C HIS A 113 -14.30 -5.36 0.06
N THR A 114 -13.49 -4.34 -0.25
CA THR A 114 -13.90 -3.28 -1.18
C THR A 114 -13.91 -3.75 -2.63
N ARG A 115 -13.25 -4.86 -2.98
CA ARG A 115 -13.13 -5.36 -4.36
C ARG A 115 -12.68 -4.26 -5.32
N THR A 116 -11.80 -3.37 -4.85
CA THR A 116 -11.41 -2.19 -5.62
C THR A 116 -10.71 -2.62 -6.93
N LYS A 117 -11.17 -2.04 -8.04
CA LYS A 117 -10.52 -2.16 -9.35
C LYS A 117 -9.53 -1.04 -9.56
N ARG A 118 -9.75 0.11 -8.91
CA ARG A 118 -8.83 1.24 -8.90
C ARG A 118 -7.74 1.05 -7.85
N ARG A 119 -6.51 1.33 -8.24
CA ARG A 119 -5.35 1.27 -7.35
C ARG A 119 -5.29 2.51 -6.45
N PRO A 120 -5.21 2.35 -5.11
CA PRO A 120 -4.99 3.49 -4.24
C PRO A 120 -3.56 4.03 -4.36
N GLY A 121 -3.40 5.31 -4.03
CA GLY A 121 -2.13 5.83 -3.55
C GLY A 121 -1.93 5.37 -2.11
N ILE A 122 -0.73 4.93 -1.75
CA ILE A 122 -0.42 4.38 -0.43
C ILE A 122 0.62 5.26 0.26
N GLY A 123 0.46 5.41 1.55
CA GLY A 123 1.43 6.02 2.45
C GLY A 123 1.55 5.19 3.73
N THR A 124 2.61 5.44 4.48
CA THR A 124 2.77 5.02 5.87
C THR A 124 2.82 6.26 6.75
N ASN A 125 2.55 6.10 8.04
CA ASN A 125 2.91 7.11 9.03
C ASN A 125 3.87 6.51 10.04
N GLY A 126 4.59 7.35 10.78
CA GLY A 126 5.54 6.94 11.83
C GLY A 126 4.95 6.16 13.00
N ARG A 127 3.67 5.78 12.94
CA ARG A 127 2.98 4.98 13.97
C ARG A 127 2.66 3.57 13.47
N GLY A 128 3.30 3.13 12.39
CA GLY A 128 3.08 1.81 11.80
C GLY A 128 1.72 1.64 11.13
N SER A 129 1.02 2.71 10.76
CA SER A 129 -0.26 2.62 10.02
C SER A 129 -0.01 2.58 8.51
N VAL A 130 -0.98 2.02 7.77
CA VAL A 130 -1.00 2.07 6.30
C VAL A 130 -2.15 2.96 5.86
N THR A 131 -1.86 4.00 5.11
CA THR A 131 -2.87 4.88 4.53
C THR A 131 -3.10 4.53 3.07
N ALA A 132 -4.36 4.39 2.66
CA ALA A 132 -4.77 4.16 1.29
C ALA A 132 -5.69 5.31 0.83
N SER A 133 -5.42 5.87 -0.34
CA SER A 133 -6.16 7.03 -0.86
C SER A 133 -6.66 6.81 -2.28
N TRP A 134 -7.91 7.19 -2.52
CA TRP A 134 -8.56 7.22 -3.82
C TRP A 134 -8.97 8.63 -4.17
N SER A 135 -8.76 9.00 -5.43
CA SER A 135 -8.79 10.37 -5.88
C SER A 135 -9.37 10.43 -7.30
N VAL A 136 -10.59 10.98 -7.45
CA VAL A 136 -11.36 10.95 -8.70
C VAL A 136 -12.09 12.27 -8.89
N GLY A 137 -11.51 13.16 -9.70
CA GLY A 137 -11.97 14.54 -9.79
C GLY A 137 -11.98 15.20 -8.40
N ASP A 138 -13.15 15.69 -7.98
CA ASP A 138 -13.38 16.31 -6.67
C ASP A 138 -13.63 15.30 -5.54
N ASN A 139 -13.73 14.01 -5.87
CA ASN A 139 -14.01 12.96 -4.89
C ASN A 139 -12.70 12.43 -4.30
N ARG A 140 -12.64 12.39 -2.97
CA ARG A 140 -11.49 11.89 -2.21
C ARG A 140 -11.98 10.90 -1.16
N LEU A 141 -11.26 9.80 -1.01
CA LEU A 141 -11.42 8.85 0.07
C LEU A 141 -10.04 8.50 0.60
N ILE A 142 -9.86 8.62 1.90
CA ILE A 142 -8.67 8.20 2.61
C ILE A 142 -9.10 7.18 3.66
N ILE A 143 -8.47 6.01 3.62
CA ILE A 143 -8.63 4.95 4.61
C ILE A 143 -7.29 4.76 5.31
N GLU A 144 -7.27 4.93 6.61
CA GLU A 144 -6.11 4.64 7.46
C GLU A 144 -6.31 3.30 8.16
N CYS A 145 -5.43 2.36 7.87
CA CYS A 145 -5.38 1.03 8.49
C CYS A 145 -4.45 1.09 9.69
N LEU A 146 -5.02 0.98 10.88
CA LEU A 146 -4.36 1.22 12.14
C LEU A 146 -3.63 -0.05 12.64
N PRO A 147 -2.60 0.09 13.49
CA PRO A 147 -1.93 -1.04 14.15
C PRO A 147 -2.87 -1.93 14.98
N SER A 148 -4.09 -1.46 15.28
CA SER A 148 -5.13 -2.25 15.95
C SER A 148 -5.89 -3.22 15.03
N GLY A 149 -5.58 -3.24 13.73
CA GLY A 149 -6.31 -4.01 12.72
C GLY A 149 -7.66 -3.39 12.30
N LYS A 150 -7.98 -2.19 12.82
CA LYS A 150 -9.17 -1.41 12.43
C LYS A 150 -8.83 -0.39 11.34
N VAL A 151 -9.86 0.17 10.73
CA VAL A 151 -9.74 1.20 9.70
C VAL A 151 -10.51 2.46 10.08
N SER A 152 -9.83 3.60 10.02
CA SER A 152 -10.42 4.93 10.09
C SER A 152 -10.60 5.48 8.67
N MET A 153 -11.60 6.33 8.45
CA MET A 153 -11.91 6.82 7.11
C MET A 153 -12.29 8.30 7.12
N VAL A 154 -11.82 9.03 6.10
CA VAL A 154 -12.24 10.40 5.81
C VAL A 154 -12.55 10.49 4.32
N LEU A 155 -13.64 11.17 3.97
CA LEU A 155 -14.05 11.35 2.59
C LEU A 155 -14.50 12.78 2.27
N SER A 156 -14.45 13.09 0.99
CA SER A 156 -15.07 14.23 0.33
C SER A 156 -15.77 13.73 -0.91
N ARG A 157 -17.09 13.95 -1.03
CA ARG A 157 -17.92 13.50 -2.16
C ARG A 157 -18.65 14.70 -2.76
N ARG A 158 -18.50 14.88 -4.07
CA ARG A 158 -19.34 15.81 -4.83
C ARG A 158 -20.67 15.13 -5.16
N LEU A 159 -21.77 15.72 -4.67
CA LEU A 159 -23.14 15.26 -4.90
C LEU A 159 -23.65 15.75 -6.25
N ASP A 160 -24.81 15.22 -6.67
CA ASP A 160 -25.41 15.51 -7.98
C ASP A 160 -25.92 16.95 -8.11
N ASP A 161 -26.23 17.61 -7.00
CA ASP A 161 -26.58 19.04 -6.92
C ASP A 161 -25.36 19.98 -7.01
N GLY A 162 -24.15 19.41 -7.04
CA GLY A 162 -22.90 20.14 -7.11
C GLY A 162 -22.28 20.48 -5.76
N GLU A 163 -22.95 20.20 -4.64
CA GLU A 163 -22.38 20.39 -3.30
C GLU A 163 -21.30 19.35 -2.98
N ILE A 164 -20.43 19.68 -2.03
CA ILE A 164 -19.38 18.77 -1.55
C ILE A 164 -19.68 18.39 -0.10
N GLU A 165 -20.02 17.12 0.11
CA GLU A 165 -20.18 16.54 1.42
C GLU A 165 -18.85 15.98 1.93
N ARG A 166 -18.60 16.12 3.24
CA ARG A 166 -17.41 15.59 3.90
C ARG A 166 -17.82 14.81 5.13
N ALA A 167 -17.17 13.67 5.35
CA ALA A 167 -17.42 12.83 6.51
C ALA A 167 -16.12 12.23 7.03
N ALA A 168 -16.08 12.01 8.34
CA ALA A 168 -15.05 11.23 9.03
C ALA A 168 -15.74 10.18 9.88
N PHE A 169 -15.16 8.98 9.94
CA PHE A 169 -15.76 7.83 10.63
C PHE A 169 -14.81 7.31 11.69
N ASP A 170 -15.40 6.90 12.82
CA ASP A 170 -14.65 6.18 13.85
C ASP A 170 -14.07 4.86 13.33
N PRO A 171 -12.98 4.37 13.92
CA PRO A 171 -12.37 3.12 13.51
C PRO A 171 -13.33 1.93 13.50
N THR A 172 -13.51 1.33 12.33
CA THR A 172 -14.36 0.16 12.09
C THR A 172 -13.54 -1.03 11.63
N ARG A 173 -14.20 -2.17 11.38
CA ARG A 173 -13.53 -3.36 10.82
C ARG A 173 -13.42 -3.25 9.29
N PRO A 174 -12.34 -3.78 8.66
CA PRO A 174 -12.13 -3.72 7.22
C PRO A 174 -13.33 -4.21 6.38
N GLU A 175 -14.00 -5.27 6.83
CA GLU A 175 -15.14 -5.85 6.12
C GLU A 175 -16.37 -4.94 6.05
N ARG A 176 -16.47 -3.94 6.94
CA ARG A 176 -17.59 -2.99 7.01
C ARG A 176 -17.39 -1.73 6.17
N VAL A 177 -16.23 -1.55 5.55
CA VAL A 177 -15.89 -0.32 4.80
C VAL A 177 -16.94 0.00 3.75
N ARG A 178 -17.35 -0.97 2.93
CA ARG A 178 -18.39 -0.76 1.91
C ARG A 178 -19.73 -0.36 2.52
N ASP A 179 -20.13 -1.00 3.61
CA ASP A 179 -21.40 -0.71 4.27
C ASP A 179 -21.45 0.71 4.84
N VAL A 180 -20.33 1.15 5.44
CA VAL A 180 -20.21 2.50 6.00
C VAL A 180 -20.23 3.56 4.90
N LEU A 181 -19.60 3.26 3.76
CA LEU A 181 -19.54 4.17 2.61
C LEU A 181 -20.80 4.12 1.72
N ALA A 182 -21.73 3.18 1.95
CA ALA A 182 -22.91 2.98 1.11
C ALA A 182 -23.72 4.26 0.83
N PRO A 183 -23.94 5.17 1.79
CA PRO A 183 -24.66 6.43 1.53
C PRO A 183 -23.97 7.34 0.50
N PHE A 184 -22.66 7.15 0.25
CA PHE A 184 -21.84 8.00 -0.61
C PHE A 184 -21.56 7.39 -1.99
N ASN A 185 -22.17 6.25 -2.33
CA ASN A 185 -21.95 5.51 -3.57
C ASN A 185 -20.47 5.13 -3.77
N PRO A 186 -19.94 4.15 -2.99
CA PRO A 186 -18.51 3.87 -2.90
C PRO A 186 -17.84 3.48 -4.22
N GLU A 187 -18.62 3.05 -5.20
CA GLU A 187 -18.22 2.75 -6.58
C GLU A 187 -17.44 3.90 -7.21
N VAL A 188 -17.74 5.17 -6.85
CA VAL A 188 -16.99 6.32 -7.36
C VAL A 188 -15.48 6.21 -7.12
N TRP A 189 -15.07 5.63 -5.99
CA TRP A 189 -13.66 5.46 -5.63
C TRP A 189 -13.11 4.11 -6.08
N PHE A 190 -13.90 3.04 -5.91
CA PHE A 190 -13.43 1.66 -6.07
C PHE A 190 -13.55 1.13 -7.50
N ASP A 191 -14.52 1.60 -8.28
CA ASP A 191 -14.66 1.19 -9.68
C ASP A 191 -13.72 2.02 -10.56
N GLY A 192 -13.12 1.34 -11.54
CA GLY A 192 -12.15 1.89 -12.49
C GLY A 192 -12.59 1.62 -13.90
#